data_AF-A0A820H7Y5-F1
#
_entry.id   AF-A0A820H7Y5-F1
#
_cell.length_a   1.000
_cell.length_b   1.000
_cell.length_c   1.000
_cell.angle_alpha   90.00
_cell.angle_beta   90.00
_cell.angle_gamma   90.00
#
_symmetry.space_group_name_H-M   'P 1'
#
loop_
_entity.id
_entity.type
_entity.pdbx_description
1 polymer ?
#
loop_
_entity_poly.entity_id
_entity_poly.type
_entity_poly.pdbx_seq_one_letter_code
_entity_poly.pdbx_strand_id
1 'polypeptide(L)'
;MTSLKLQLNKLSDPHTQWQLTDSENRKKSSFLYDPKVASTLDRETIYCLGTNGFEELCLLDSGFEEFERVLFSDTSLTFER
;
A
#
# COMPACT_ATOMS: atom_id res chain seq x y z
N MET A 1 16.01 38.54 -5.40
CA MET A 1 15.52 37.17 -5.09
C MET A 1 14.06 37.10 -5.54
N THR A 2 13.73 36.21 -6.46
CA THR A 2 12.45 36.23 -7.20
C THR A 2 11.28 35.71 -6.35
N SER A 3 10.16 36.43 -6.36
CA SER A 3 8.90 36.12 -5.65
C SER A 3 8.44 34.68 -5.86
N LEU A 4 8.61 34.15 -7.07
CA LEU A 4 8.27 32.78 -7.44
C LEU A 4 8.97 31.71 -6.59
N LYS A 5 10.25 31.90 -6.25
CA LYS A 5 11.02 30.96 -5.42
C LYS A 5 10.48 30.90 -3.98
N LEU A 6 10.03 32.03 -3.44
CA LEU A 6 9.40 32.10 -2.13
C LEU A 6 8.00 31.47 -2.13
N GLN A 7 7.25 31.61 -3.23
CA GLN A 7 5.93 30.99 -3.39
C GLN A 7 6.03 29.46 -3.51
N LEU A 8 7.04 28.94 -4.23
CA LEU A 8 7.31 27.50 -4.34
C LEU A 8 7.70 26.87 -2.98
N ASN A 9 8.53 27.56 -2.20
CA ASN A 9 8.89 27.10 -0.85
C ASN A 9 7.69 27.11 0.11
N LYS A 10 6.76 28.06 -0.03
CA LYS A 10 5.52 28.08 0.76
C LYS A 10 4.52 26.99 0.36
N LEU A 11 4.58 26.49 -0.88
CA LEU A 11 3.79 25.34 -1.36
C LEU A 11 4.45 23.99 -1.06
N SER A 12 5.74 23.98 -0.73
CA SER A 12 6.45 22.81 -0.17
C SER A 12 6.05 22.64 1.29
N ASP A 13 4.74 22.47 1.50
CA ASP A 13 4.21 22.01 2.76
C ASP A 13 4.74 20.58 2.99
N PRO A 14 5.20 20.19 4.19
CA PRO A 14 5.51 18.79 4.50
C PRO A 14 4.36 17.85 4.13
N HIS A 15 3.12 18.35 4.11
CA HIS A 15 1.95 17.66 3.56
C HIS A 15 2.11 17.21 2.09
N THR A 16 2.67 18.05 1.22
CA THR A 16 2.83 17.72 -0.21
C THR A 16 4.06 16.84 -0.43
N GLN A 17 5.12 17.04 0.37
CA GLN A 17 6.32 16.20 0.30
C GLN A 17 6.07 14.76 0.74
N TRP A 18 5.26 14.51 1.78
CA TRP A 18 4.94 13.12 2.15
C TRP A 18 4.10 12.45 1.06
N GLN A 19 3.15 13.13 0.41
CA GLN A 19 2.35 12.51 -0.65
C GLN A 19 3.21 12.04 -1.84
N LEU A 20 4.26 12.80 -2.17
CA LEU A 20 5.20 12.47 -3.25
C LEU A 20 6.17 11.34 -2.87
N THR A 21 6.63 11.28 -1.62
CA THR A 21 7.56 10.25 -1.16
C THR A 21 6.85 8.95 -0.78
N ASP A 22 5.65 9.04 -0.20
CA ASP A 22 4.90 7.89 0.31
C ASP A 22 4.24 7.11 -0.83
N SER A 23 3.76 7.76 -1.89
CA SER A 23 3.28 7.04 -3.09
C SER A 23 4.38 6.24 -3.79
N GLU A 24 5.63 6.73 -3.79
CA GLU A 24 6.79 6.08 -4.40
C GLU A 24 7.47 5.03 -3.50
N ASN A 25 7.47 5.24 -2.18
CA ASN A 25 8.00 4.27 -1.21
C ASN A 25 7.01 3.14 -0.90
N ARG A 26 5.71 3.42 -0.75
CA ARG A 26 4.69 2.39 -0.44
C ARG A 26 4.61 1.32 -1.52
N LYS A 27 4.80 1.70 -2.79
CA LYS A 27 4.84 0.74 -3.90
C LYS A 27 6.06 -0.19 -3.87
N LYS A 28 7.10 0.15 -3.11
CA LYS A 28 8.39 -0.57 -3.09
C LYS A 28 8.67 -1.24 -1.74
N SER A 29 8.00 -0.82 -0.67
CA SER A 29 8.12 -1.44 0.65
C SER A 29 7.35 -2.77 0.68
N SER A 30 8.06 -3.87 0.45
CA SER A 30 7.54 -5.22 0.67
C SER A 30 8.30 -5.90 1.80
N PHE A 31 7.58 -6.62 2.65
CA PHE A 31 8.17 -7.45 3.71
C PHE A 31 8.64 -8.81 3.18
N LEU A 32 8.03 -9.30 2.10
CA LEU A 32 8.29 -10.64 1.54
C LEU A 32 9.26 -10.60 0.36
N TYR A 33 9.33 -9.48 -0.36
CA TYR A 33 10.09 -9.37 -1.59
C TYR A 33 11.10 -8.22 -1.54
N ASP A 34 12.20 -8.38 -2.27
CA ASP A 34 13.12 -7.28 -2.55
C ASP A 34 12.34 -6.16 -3.29
N PRO A 35 12.61 -4.87 -3.01
CA PRO A 35 11.95 -3.74 -3.68
C PRO A 35 11.96 -3.83 -5.21
N LYS A 36 12.98 -4.45 -5.83
CA LYS A 36 12.99 -4.69 -7.28
C LYS A 36 11.88 -5.63 -7.72
N VAL A 37 11.70 -6.72 -6.99
CA VAL A 37 10.68 -7.73 -7.29
C VAL A 37 9.29 -7.19 -6.94
N ALA A 38 9.15 -6.54 -5.78
CA ALA A 38 7.91 -5.92 -5.34
C ALA A 38 7.38 -4.89 -6.33
N SER A 39 8.26 -4.10 -6.95
CA SER A 39 7.85 -3.10 -7.95
C SER A 39 7.25 -3.68 -9.23
N THR A 40 7.50 -4.96 -9.52
CA THR A 40 6.99 -5.66 -10.71
C THR A 40 5.68 -6.40 -10.41
N LEU A 41 5.35 -6.60 -9.13
CA LEU A 41 4.14 -7.30 -8.72
C LEU A 41 2.91 -6.41 -8.86
N ASP A 42 1.87 -6.96 -9.46
CA ASP A 42 0.58 -6.28 -9.55
C ASP A 42 -0.23 -6.45 -8.24
N ARG A 43 -1.16 -5.53 -7.99
CA ARG A 43 -2.04 -5.56 -6.80
C ARG A 43 -2.87 -6.84 -6.76
N GLU A 44 -3.29 -7.36 -7.91
CA GLU A 44 -4.03 -8.63 -8.01
C GLU A 44 -3.18 -9.81 -7.54
N THR A 45 -1.92 -9.89 -7.97
CA THR A 45 -0.99 -10.94 -7.53
C THR A 45 -0.75 -10.89 -6.02
N ILE A 46 -0.59 -9.69 -5.46
CA ILE A 46 -0.39 -9.49 -4.02
C ILE A 46 -1.67 -9.88 -3.25
N TYR A 47 -2.84 -9.55 -3.79
CA TYR A 47 -4.12 -9.92 -3.22
C TYR A 47 -4.30 -11.44 -3.19
N CYS A 48 -4.07 -12.14 -4.31
CA CYS A 48 -4.15 -13.61 -4.35
C CYS A 48 -3.18 -14.28 -3.37
N LEU A 49 -1.97 -13.74 -3.23
CA LEU A 49 -1.01 -14.25 -2.25
C LEU A 49 -1.52 -14.05 -0.81
N GLY A 50 -2.11 -12.89 -0.53
CA GLY A 50 -2.70 -12.55 0.75
C GLY A 50 -3.91 -13.41 1.10
N THR A 51 -4.83 -13.63 0.16
CA THR A 51 -6.02 -14.47 0.36
C THR A 51 -5.64 -15.92 0.62
N ASN A 52 -4.70 -16.48 -0.15
CA ASN A 52 -4.23 -17.85 0.07
C ASN A 52 -3.60 -18.02 1.46
N GLY A 53 -2.72 -17.08 1.87
CA GLY A 53 -2.11 -17.13 3.20
C GLY A 53 -3.13 -16.91 4.32
N PHE A 54 -4.16 -16.12 4.08
CA PHE A 54 -5.24 -15.89 5.02
C PHE A 54 -6.16 -17.12 5.17
N GLU A 55 -6.48 -17.82 4.09
CA GLU A 55 -7.20 -19.10 4.15
C GLU A 55 -6.43 -20.13 5.00
N GLU A 56 -5.11 -20.22 4.83
CA GLU A 56 -4.26 -21.07 5.67
C GLU A 56 -4.32 -20.65 7.15
N LEU A 57 -4.39 -19.35 7.46
CA LEU A 57 -4.55 -18.86 8.83
C LEU A 57 -5.94 -19.19 9.41
N CYS A 58 -7.01 -19.07 8.62
CA CYS A 58 -8.36 -19.47 9.04
C CYS A 58 -8.45 -20.97 9.34
N LEU A 59 -7.71 -21.82 8.61
CA LEU A 59 -7.62 -23.25 8.90
C LEU A 59 -6.93 -23.55 10.25
N LEU A 60 -6.03 -22.67 10.69
CA LEU A 60 -5.35 -22.78 11.98
C LEU A 60 -6.21 -22.21 13.12
N ASP A 61 -6.88 -21.10 12.88
CA ASP A 61 -7.72 -20.41 13.86
C ASP A 61 -8.94 -19.75 13.19
N SER A 62 -10.13 -20.25 13.54
CA SER A 62 -11.42 -19.75 13.06
C SER A 62 -11.72 -18.30 13.47
N GLY A 63 -10.97 -17.73 14.42
CA GLY A 63 -11.12 -16.32 14.80
C GLY A 63 -10.81 -15.33 13.68
N PHE A 64 -10.13 -15.78 12.61
CA PHE A 64 -9.76 -14.92 11.50
C PHE A 64 -10.87 -14.70 10.47
N GLU A 65 -11.91 -15.56 10.40
CA GLU A 65 -12.97 -15.50 9.38
C GLU A 65 -13.69 -14.13 9.31
N GLU A 66 -13.78 -13.40 10.43
CA GLU A 66 -14.38 -12.06 10.46
C GLU A 66 -13.64 -11.05 9.57
N PHE A 67 -12.31 -11.21 9.43
CA PHE A 67 -11.48 -10.30 8.66
C PHE A 67 -11.53 -10.56 7.16
N GLU A 68 -12.01 -11.72 6.72
CA GLU A 68 -12.12 -12.08 5.30
C GLU A 68 -12.96 -11.04 4.56
N ARG A 69 -14.15 -10.74 5.09
CA ARG A 69 -15.11 -9.84 4.45
C ARG A 69 -14.74 -8.37 4.54
N VAL A 70 -13.83 -8.00 5.45
CA VAL A 70 -13.46 -6.61 5.71
C VAL A 70 -12.13 -6.25 5.05
N LEU A 71 -11.14 -7.14 5.11
CA LEU A 71 -9.78 -6.88 4.63
C LEU A 71 -9.45 -7.64 3.34
N PHE A 72 -10.03 -8.82 3.13
CA PHE A 72 -9.76 -9.69 1.97
C PHE A 72 -10.98 -9.83 1.04
N SER A 73 -11.83 -8.80 0.97
CA SER A 73 -12.92 -8.75 -0.01
C SER A 73 -12.45 -8.14 -1.33
N ASP A 74 -13.16 -8.40 -2.42
CA ASP A 74 -12.86 -7.81 -3.74
C ASP A 74 -12.85 -6.27 -3.71
N THR A 75 -13.60 -5.67 -2.77
CA THR A 75 -13.62 -4.21 -2.59
C THR A 75 -12.29 -3.65 -2.07
N SER A 76 -11.53 -4.46 -1.33
CA SER A 76 -10.20 -4.09 -0.80
C SER A 76 -9.20 -3.81 -1.91
N LEU A 77 -9.37 -4.38 -3.11
CA LEU A 77 -8.49 -4.13 -4.24
C LEU A 77 -8.59 -2.67 -4.74
N THR A 78 -9.79 -2.09 -4.61
CA THR A 78 -10.12 -0.73 -5.07
C THR A 78 -9.98 0.33 -3.97
N PHE A 79 -9.80 -0.08 -2.72
CA PHE A 79 -9.63 0.82 -1.60
C PHE A 79 -8.20 1.38 -1.56
N GLU A 80 -8.06 2.71 -1.50
CA GLU A 80 -6.77 3.41 -1.39
C GLU A 80 -6.77 4.24 -0.10
N ARG A 81 -5.74 4.06 0.74
CA ARG A 81 -5.57 4.72 2.05
C ARG A 81 -4.64 5.93 2.00
#